data_AF-A0A0Q4SA90-F1
#
_entry.id   AF-A0A0Q4SA90-F1
#
_cell.length_a   1.000
_cell.length_b   1.000
_cell.length_c   1.000
_cell.angle_alpha   90.00
_cell.angle_beta   90.00
_cell.angle_gamma   90.00
#
_symmetry.space_group_name_H-M   'P 1'
#
loop_
_entity.id
_entity.type
_entity.pdbx_description
1 polymer ?
#
loop_
_entity_poly.entity_id
_entity_poly.type
_entity_poly.pdbx_seq_one_letter_code
_entity_poly.pdbx_strand_id
1 'polypeptide(L)'
;MNKKIKKYLRFWFLIDFVGLGLGVFLAGSYLTYYKDFPESIQNLWSNLTIEIIGVWLSVRIIDFLIQRNKNFKQTRFYLLRNFSYFIDNATDVLTYGVREKHIEILDREILHFNIRWEKRKKQFYSNEIELIEQLKNIEKKIIENCRELLHYSNEGFAEVDYLKVKNKLSLQITDFRVILEELRQNIWEESHPDD
;
A
#
# COMPACT_ATOMS: atom_id res chain seq x y z
N MET A 1 -15.18 -0.02 15.84
CA MET A 1 -15.01 1.03 14.81
C MET A 1 -14.62 2.35 15.48
N ASN A 2 -13.50 2.96 15.09
CA ASN A 2 -12.90 4.11 15.78
C ASN A 2 -13.85 5.35 15.76
N LYS A 3 -14.03 6.04 16.90
CA LYS A 3 -15.00 7.17 17.02
C LYS A 3 -14.73 8.29 16.00
N LYS A 4 -13.47 8.51 15.61
CA LYS A 4 -13.08 9.49 14.58
C LYS A 4 -13.56 9.10 13.18
N ILE A 5 -13.48 7.81 12.83
CA ILE A 5 -13.95 7.29 11.53
C ILE A 5 -15.47 7.44 11.40
N LYS A 6 -16.21 7.17 12.48
CA LYS A 6 -17.67 7.35 12.51
C LYS A 6 -18.09 8.82 12.34
N LYS A 7 -17.33 9.75 12.93
CA LYS A 7 -17.60 11.20 12.81
C LYS A 7 -17.29 11.72 11.41
N TYR A 8 -16.18 11.27 10.82
CA TYR A 8 -15.79 11.59 9.43
C TYR A 8 -16.83 11.09 8.42
N LEU A 9 -17.26 9.83 8.53
CA LEU A 9 -18.29 9.26 7.66
C LEU A 9 -19.63 9.99 7.78
N ARG A 10 -20.05 10.35 8.99
CA ARG A 10 -21.29 11.12 9.21
C ARG A 10 -21.25 12.51 8.58
N PHE A 11 -20.10 13.19 8.66
CA PHE A 11 -19.94 14.51 8.08
C PHE A 11 -20.02 14.48 6.54
N TRP A 12 -19.29 13.55 5.91
CA TRP A 12 -19.36 13.38 4.45
C TRP A 12 -20.73 12.91 3.96
N PHE A 13 -21.40 12.05 4.73
CA PHE A 13 -22.78 11.66 4.43
C PHE A 13 -23.74 12.85 4.47
N LEU A 14 -23.57 13.76 5.43
CA LEU A 14 -24.36 15.00 5.49
C LEU A 14 -24.09 15.88 4.26
N ILE A 15 -22.83 16.04 3.86
CA ILE A 15 -22.45 16.81 2.67
C ILE A 15 -23.05 16.20 1.40
N ASP A 16 -23.01 14.88 1.25
CA ASP A 16 -23.64 14.21 0.11
C ASP A 16 -25.15 14.37 0.11
N PHE A 17 -25.77 14.18 1.27
CA PHE A 17 -27.21 14.32 1.40
C PHE A 17 -27.67 15.73 1.06
N VAL A 18 -26.94 16.76 1.50
CA VAL A 18 -27.24 18.16 1.18
C VAL A 18 -26.95 18.47 -0.29
N GLY A 19 -25.78 18.09 -0.81
CA GLY A 19 -25.37 18.38 -2.19
C GLY A 19 -26.21 17.66 -3.24
N LEU A 20 -26.36 16.33 -3.12
CA LEU A 20 -27.23 15.56 -4.01
C LEU A 20 -28.71 15.86 -3.75
N GLY A 21 -29.11 16.04 -2.49
CA GLY A 21 -30.50 16.35 -2.16
C GLY A 21 -30.95 17.68 -2.76
N LEU A 22 -30.16 18.75 -2.61
CA LEU A 22 -30.43 20.03 -3.25
C LEU A 22 -30.35 19.92 -4.78
N GLY A 23 -29.32 19.28 -5.33
CA GLY A 23 -29.17 19.13 -6.78
C GLY A 23 -30.32 18.38 -7.44
N VAL A 24 -30.74 17.25 -6.85
CA VAL A 24 -31.87 16.44 -7.33
C VAL A 24 -33.20 17.17 -7.11
N PHE A 25 -33.38 17.85 -5.97
CA PHE A 25 -34.58 18.66 -5.72
C PHE A 25 -34.72 19.78 -6.75
N LEU A 26 -33.65 20.52 -7.01
CA LEU A 26 -33.64 21.62 -7.97
C LEU A 26 -33.90 21.09 -9.40
N ALA A 27 -33.20 20.02 -9.80
CA ALA A 27 -33.43 19.38 -11.10
C ALA A 27 -34.88 18.86 -11.25
N GLY A 28 -35.41 18.19 -10.23
CA GLY A 28 -36.78 17.67 -10.22
C GLY A 28 -37.83 18.78 -10.23
N SER A 29 -37.63 19.85 -9.44
CA SER A 29 -38.50 21.02 -9.41
C SER A 29 -38.49 21.76 -10.74
N TYR A 30 -37.33 21.88 -11.38
CA TYR A 30 -37.21 22.44 -12.72
C TYR A 30 -37.99 21.58 -13.72
N LEU A 31 -37.72 20.28 -13.82
CA LEU A 31 -38.40 19.40 -14.79
C LEU A 31 -39.93 19.35 -14.62
N THR A 32 -40.42 19.51 -13.39
CA THR A 32 -41.86 19.43 -13.09
C THR A 32 -42.58 20.76 -13.31
N TYR A 33 -41.97 21.88 -12.93
CA TYR A 33 -42.62 23.20 -12.89
C TYR A 33 -42.04 24.21 -13.90
N TYR A 34 -41.13 23.80 -14.82
CA TYR A 34 -40.47 24.76 -15.71
C TYR A 34 -41.46 25.63 -16.50
N LYS A 35 -42.59 25.05 -16.94
CA LYS A 35 -43.61 25.75 -17.73
C LYS A 35 -44.34 26.85 -16.98
N ASP A 36 -44.38 26.75 -15.65
CA ASP A 36 -45.07 27.71 -14.77
C ASP A 36 -44.14 28.85 -14.32
N PHE A 37 -42.83 28.74 -14.60
CA PHE A 37 -41.86 29.77 -14.26
C PHE A 37 -41.70 30.82 -15.38
N PRO A 38 -41.54 32.11 -15.02
CA PRO A 38 -40.99 33.11 -15.92
C PRO A 38 -39.62 32.67 -16.47
N GLU A 39 -39.32 33.03 -17.70
CA GLU A 39 -38.07 32.66 -18.40
C GLU A 39 -36.80 33.03 -17.61
N SER A 40 -36.81 34.18 -16.91
CA SER A 40 -35.71 34.60 -16.03
C SER A 40 -35.46 33.64 -14.86
N ILE A 41 -36.53 33.06 -14.30
CA ILE A 41 -36.46 32.11 -13.19
C ILE A 41 -36.06 30.73 -13.72
N GLN A 42 -36.54 30.32 -14.90
CA GLN A 42 -36.11 29.06 -15.54
C GLN A 42 -34.59 29.03 -15.75
N ASN A 43 -34.03 30.12 -16.29
CA ASN A 43 -32.59 30.24 -16.51
C ASN A 43 -31.80 30.24 -15.19
N LEU A 44 -32.28 30.97 -14.17
CA LEU A 44 -31.67 30.97 -12.85
C LEU A 44 -31.67 29.56 -12.23
N TRP A 45 -32.79 28.85 -12.30
CA TRP A 45 -32.94 27.50 -11.73
C TRP A 45 -32.07 26.46 -12.42
N SER A 46 -32.01 26.50 -13.75
CA SER A 46 -31.14 25.62 -14.54
C SER A 46 -29.67 25.86 -14.18
N ASN A 47 -29.23 27.12 -14.16
CA ASN A 47 -27.85 27.49 -13.83
C ASN A 47 -27.48 27.07 -12.40
N LEU A 48 -28.36 27.35 -11.43
CA LEU A 48 -28.12 27.01 -10.02
C LEU A 48 -28.08 25.48 -9.81
N THR A 49 -28.89 24.72 -10.54
CA THR A 49 -28.85 23.25 -10.54
C THR A 49 -27.50 22.73 -11.06
N ILE A 50 -27.06 23.24 -12.22
CA ILE A 50 -25.79 22.84 -12.84
C ILE A 50 -24.61 23.20 -11.94
N GLU A 51 -24.60 24.39 -11.34
CA GLU A 51 -23.56 24.83 -10.43
C GLU A 51 -23.48 23.93 -9.19
N ILE A 52 -24.60 23.65 -8.53
CA ILE A 52 -24.62 22.82 -7.31
C ILE A 52 -24.14 21.40 -7.60
N ILE A 53 -24.65 20.78 -8.68
CA ILE A 53 -24.23 19.43 -9.07
C ILE A 53 -22.76 19.43 -9.50
N GLY A 54 -22.33 20.44 -10.27
CA GLY A 54 -20.96 20.57 -10.75
C GLY A 54 -19.94 20.73 -9.62
N VAL A 55 -20.24 21.58 -8.63
CA VAL A 55 -19.40 21.77 -7.44
C VAL A 55 -19.37 20.49 -6.61
N TRP A 56 -20.52 19.86 -6.35
CA TRP A 56 -20.59 18.61 -5.59
C TRP A 56 -19.75 17.51 -6.25
N LEU A 57 -19.88 17.33 -7.56
CA LEU A 57 -19.13 16.33 -8.31
C LEU A 57 -17.64 16.64 -8.32
N SER A 58 -17.25 17.90 -8.49
CA SER A 58 -15.85 18.34 -8.47
C SER A 58 -15.18 18.02 -7.14
N VAL A 59 -15.83 18.37 -6.02
CA VAL A 59 -15.34 18.05 -4.67
C VAL A 59 -15.15 16.55 -4.50
N ARG A 60 -16.08 15.73 -4.99
CA ARG A 60 -16.00 14.26 -4.88
C ARG A 60 -14.90 13.65 -5.73
N ILE A 61 -14.72 14.14 -6.95
CA ILE A 61 -13.64 13.71 -7.82
C ILE A 61 -12.29 14.05 -7.17
N ILE A 62 -12.14 15.27 -6.67
CA ILE A 62 -10.90 15.71 -6.01
C ILE A 62 -10.62 14.85 -4.77
N ASP A 63 -11.61 14.64 -3.89
CA ASP A 63 -11.45 13.80 -2.70
C ASP A 63 -11.10 12.34 -3.07
N PHE A 64 -11.75 11.78 -4.09
CA PHE A 64 -11.43 10.44 -4.60
C PHE A 64 -9.98 10.36 -5.09
N LEU A 65 -9.51 11.35 -5.85
CA LEU A 65 -8.13 11.40 -6.33
C LEU A 65 -7.12 11.51 -5.19
N ILE A 66 -7.40 12.37 -4.20
CA ILE A 66 -6.56 12.53 -3.00
C ILE A 66 -6.48 11.21 -2.21
N GLN A 67 -7.62 10.57 -1.95
CA GLN A 67 -7.66 9.30 -1.22
C GLN A 67 -6.98 8.17 -2.00
N ARG A 68 -7.16 8.12 -3.33
CA ARG A 68 -6.48 7.15 -4.19
C ARG A 68 -4.96 7.32 -4.11
N ASN A 69 -4.46 8.55 -4.21
CA ASN A 69 -3.03 8.84 -4.11
C ASN A 69 -2.48 8.47 -2.72
N LYS A 70 -3.19 8.84 -1.65
CA LYS A 70 -2.81 8.47 -0.28
C LYS A 70 -2.73 6.96 -0.09
N ASN A 71 -3.72 6.21 -0.57
CA ASN A 71 -3.73 4.76 -0.49
C ASN A 71 -2.59 4.13 -1.31
N PHE A 72 -2.27 4.70 -2.48
CA PHE A 72 -1.15 4.27 -3.31
C PHE A 72 0.19 4.42 -2.58
N LYS A 73 0.48 5.62 -2.05
CA LYS A 73 1.69 5.89 -1.24
C LYS A 73 1.75 4.98 -0.02
N GLN A 74 0.66 4.87 0.73
CA GLN A 74 0.62 4.09 1.97
C GLN A 74 0.86 2.59 1.72
N THR A 75 0.35 2.03 0.62
CA THR A 75 0.66 0.64 0.24
C THR A 75 2.16 0.44 0.00
N ARG A 76 2.81 1.35 -0.74
CA ARG A 76 4.25 1.28 -1.06
C ARG A 76 5.10 1.29 0.21
N PHE A 77 4.82 2.21 1.14
CA PHE A 77 5.51 2.26 2.44
C PHE A 77 5.25 1.04 3.33
N TYR A 78 4.03 0.48 3.33
CA TYR A 78 3.78 -0.75 4.08
C TYR A 78 4.55 -1.95 3.53
N LEU A 79 4.77 -2.00 2.22
CA LEU A 79 5.57 -3.05 1.61
C LEU A 79 7.05 -2.94 2.04
N LEU A 80 7.63 -1.73 2.00
CA LEU A 80 8.97 -1.47 2.53
C LEU A 80 9.12 -1.93 3.99
N ARG A 81 8.11 -1.67 4.83
CA ARG A 81 8.12 -2.09 6.24
C ARG A 81 8.12 -3.62 6.39
N ASN A 82 7.39 -4.34 5.54
CA ASN A 82 7.37 -5.81 5.59
C ASN A 82 8.75 -6.38 5.21
N PHE A 83 9.39 -5.86 4.16
CA PHE A 83 10.75 -6.28 3.80
C PHE A 83 11.79 -5.91 4.85
N SER A 84 11.66 -4.73 5.47
CA SER A 84 12.51 -4.33 6.59
C SER A 84 12.36 -5.31 7.77
N TYR A 85 11.12 -5.67 8.10
CA TYR A 85 10.85 -6.65 9.15
C TYR A 85 11.41 -8.04 8.80
N PHE A 86 11.27 -8.50 7.55
CA PHE A 86 11.85 -9.75 7.09
C PHE A 86 13.37 -9.76 7.25
N ILE A 87 14.07 -8.71 6.78
CA ILE A 87 15.53 -8.67 6.83
C ILE A 87 16.07 -8.53 8.25
N ASP A 88 15.34 -7.84 9.15
CA ASP A 88 15.69 -7.77 10.56
C ASP A 88 15.66 -9.17 11.20
N ASN A 89 14.59 -9.94 10.96
CA ASN A 89 14.50 -11.33 11.43
C ASN A 89 15.58 -12.24 10.82
N ALA A 90 15.93 -12.04 9.54
CA ALA A 90 17.02 -12.78 8.92
C ALA A 90 18.40 -12.40 9.51
N THR A 91 18.58 -11.13 9.90
CA THR A 91 19.80 -10.65 10.58
C THR A 91 19.93 -11.24 11.99
N ASP A 92 18.82 -11.43 12.69
CA ASP A 92 18.79 -12.08 14.00
C ASP A 92 19.28 -13.54 13.92
N VAL A 93 19.00 -14.25 12.82
CA VAL A 93 19.54 -15.60 12.59
C VAL A 93 21.07 -15.61 12.55
N LEU A 94 21.69 -14.62 11.91
CA LEU A 94 23.16 -14.51 11.87
C LEU A 94 23.77 -14.16 13.23
N THR A 95 23.06 -13.33 14.00
CA THR A 95 23.55 -12.77 15.26
C THR A 95 23.41 -13.74 16.43
N TYR A 96 22.24 -14.37 16.56
CA TYR A 96 21.89 -15.20 17.70
C TYR A 96 21.87 -16.70 17.40
N GLY A 97 22.14 -17.07 16.15
CA GLY A 97 22.03 -18.44 15.67
C GLY A 97 20.61 -18.80 15.22
N VAL A 98 20.56 -19.84 14.39
CA VAL A 98 19.32 -20.32 13.79
C VAL A 98 18.52 -21.16 14.78
N ARG A 99 17.20 -21.00 14.74
CA ARG A 99 16.22 -21.77 15.53
C ARG A 99 15.00 -22.02 14.64
N GLU A 100 14.28 -23.11 14.87
CA GLU A 100 13.03 -23.43 14.15
C GLU A 100 12.06 -22.25 14.11
N LYS A 101 11.86 -21.60 15.27
CA LYS A 101 10.99 -20.43 15.39
C LYS A 101 11.37 -19.28 14.44
N HIS A 102 12.67 -19.07 14.16
CA HIS A 102 13.07 -18.04 13.21
C HIS A 102 12.61 -18.40 11.79
N ILE A 103 12.75 -19.66 11.38
CA ILE A 103 12.31 -20.13 10.07
C ILE A 103 10.79 -20.02 9.93
N GLU A 104 10.04 -20.43 10.95
CA GLU A 104 8.57 -20.30 10.96
C GLU A 104 8.10 -18.85 10.79
N ILE A 105 8.80 -17.89 11.42
CA ILE A 105 8.51 -16.46 11.29
C ILE A 105 8.78 -16.01 9.85
N LEU A 106 9.96 -16.35 9.30
CA LEU A 106 10.32 -15.98 7.92
C LEU A 106 9.35 -16.58 6.89
N ASP A 107 8.98 -17.85 7.02
CA ASP A 107 8.01 -18.52 6.15
C ASP A 107 6.64 -17.83 6.21
N ARG A 108 6.20 -17.47 7.41
CA ARG A 108 4.93 -16.75 7.61
C ARG A 108 4.96 -15.38 6.95
N GLU A 109 6.06 -14.65 7.08
CA GLU A 109 6.21 -13.33 6.43
C GLU A 109 6.20 -13.44 4.91
N ILE A 110 6.92 -14.41 4.32
CA ILE A 110 6.89 -14.68 2.87
C ILE A 110 5.46 -15.02 2.40
N LEU A 111 4.76 -15.90 3.13
CA LEU A 111 3.38 -16.26 2.81
C LEU A 111 2.45 -15.05 2.84
N HIS A 112 2.49 -14.27 3.92
CA HIS A 112 1.69 -13.07 4.07
C HIS A 112 2.02 -12.02 3.01
N PHE A 113 3.29 -11.89 2.66
CA PHE A 113 3.74 -11.01 1.60
C PHE A 113 3.14 -11.42 0.26
N ASN A 114 3.29 -12.68 -0.15
CA ASN A 114 2.80 -13.18 -1.44
C ASN A 114 1.28 -12.98 -1.60
N ILE A 115 0.50 -13.26 -0.55
CA ILE A 115 -0.96 -13.05 -0.57
C ILE A 115 -1.31 -11.57 -0.78
N ARG A 116 -0.54 -10.65 -0.19
CA ARG A 116 -0.76 -9.19 -0.33
C ARG A 116 -0.25 -8.67 -1.67
N TRP A 117 0.87 -9.21 -2.16
CA TRP A 117 1.51 -8.82 -3.41
C TRP A 117 0.57 -8.98 -4.61
N GLU A 118 -0.03 -10.17 -4.75
CA GLU A 118 -0.97 -10.45 -5.86
C GLU A 118 -2.14 -9.46 -5.92
N LYS A 119 -2.61 -9.00 -4.76
CA LYS A 119 -3.73 -8.03 -4.67
C LYS A 119 -3.30 -6.59 -4.95
N ARG A 120 -2.01 -6.27 -4.75
CA ARG A 120 -1.50 -4.90 -4.68
C ARG A 120 -0.48 -4.56 -5.74
N LYS A 121 -0.04 -5.51 -6.56
CA LYS A 121 0.96 -5.30 -7.64
C LYS A 121 0.65 -4.10 -8.54
N LYS A 122 -0.62 -3.85 -8.84
CA LYS A 122 -1.08 -2.68 -9.62
C LYS A 122 -0.85 -1.30 -8.96
N GLN A 123 -0.41 -1.27 -7.71
CA GLN A 123 -0.14 -0.06 -6.92
C GLN A 123 1.36 0.29 -6.90
N PHE A 124 2.14 -0.30 -7.81
CA PHE A 124 3.57 -0.09 -7.94
C PHE A 124 3.91 0.25 -9.38
N TYR A 125 4.96 1.03 -9.57
CA TYR A 125 5.52 1.33 -10.88
C TYR A 125 6.34 0.16 -11.42
N SER A 126 6.61 0.15 -12.73
CA SER A 126 7.29 -0.98 -13.38
C SER A 126 8.69 -1.24 -12.82
N ASN A 127 9.49 -0.19 -12.61
CA ASN A 127 10.81 -0.29 -11.98
C ASN A 127 10.74 -0.84 -10.55
N GLU A 128 9.74 -0.44 -9.77
CA GLU A 128 9.54 -0.98 -8.41
C GLU A 128 9.15 -2.46 -8.44
N ILE A 129 8.30 -2.85 -9.39
CA ILE A 129 7.91 -4.25 -9.57
C ILE A 129 9.14 -5.11 -9.84
N GLU A 130 10.06 -4.66 -10.68
CA GLU A 130 11.32 -5.35 -10.98
C GLU A 130 12.17 -5.55 -9.72
N LEU A 131 12.38 -4.48 -8.95
CA LEU A 131 13.13 -4.54 -7.67
C LEU A 131 12.45 -5.47 -6.65
N ILE A 132 11.12 -5.43 -6.56
CA ILE A 132 10.35 -6.30 -5.67
C ILE A 132 10.49 -7.77 -6.06
N GLU A 133 10.46 -8.11 -7.36
CA GLU A 133 10.69 -9.47 -7.81
C GLU A 133 12.14 -9.93 -7.55
N GLN A 134 13.12 -9.03 -7.65
CA GLN A 134 14.49 -9.33 -7.22
C GLN A 134 14.58 -9.63 -5.72
N LEU A 135 13.96 -8.79 -4.88
CA LEU A 135 13.89 -9.00 -3.43
C LEU A 135 13.27 -10.36 -3.10
N LYS A 136 12.12 -10.69 -3.69
CA LYS A 136 11.45 -12.00 -3.49
C LYS A 136 12.36 -13.19 -3.85
N ASN A 137 13.15 -13.06 -4.91
CA ASN A 137 14.10 -14.12 -5.29
C ASN A 137 15.23 -14.26 -4.25
N ILE A 138 15.67 -13.17 -3.64
CA ILE A 138 16.65 -13.20 -2.56
C ILE A 138 16.04 -13.74 -1.27
N GLU A 139 14.80 -13.38 -0.90
CA GLU A 139 14.10 -13.93 0.28
C GLU A 139 14.06 -15.46 0.27
N LYS A 140 13.75 -16.06 -0.91
CA LYS A 140 13.76 -17.51 -1.10
C LYS A 140 15.12 -18.12 -0.81
N LYS A 141 16.19 -17.51 -1.32
CA LYS A 141 17.55 -17.99 -1.08
C LYS A 141 17.99 -17.83 0.38
N ILE A 142 17.56 -16.74 1.03
CA ILE A 142 17.80 -16.48 2.45
C ILE A 142 17.15 -17.58 3.29
N ILE A 143 15.87 -17.89 3.06
CA ILE A 143 15.18 -18.90 3.85
C ILE A 143 15.71 -20.31 3.61
N GLU A 144 16.12 -20.64 2.39
CA GLU A 144 16.81 -21.89 2.06
C GLU A 144 18.12 -22.05 2.85
N ASN A 145 18.97 -21.03 2.84
CA ASN A 145 20.22 -21.06 3.61
C ASN A 145 19.95 -21.09 5.12
N CYS A 146 18.90 -20.41 5.62
CA CYS A 146 18.51 -20.52 7.04
C CYS A 146 18.11 -21.96 7.40
N ARG A 147 17.37 -22.66 6.54
CA ARG A 147 17.02 -24.07 6.75
C ARG A 147 18.25 -24.98 6.72
N GLU A 148 19.18 -24.73 5.81
CA GLU A 148 20.45 -25.45 5.73
C GLU A 148 21.29 -25.25 7.01
N LEU A 149 21.36 -24.02 7.54
CA LEU A 149 22.02 -23.75 8.82
C LEU A 149 21.37 -24.49 9.99
N LEU A 150 20.04 -24.60 10.01
CA LEU A 150 19.32 -25.30 11.08
C LEU A 150 19.60 -26.81 11.03
N HIS A 151 19.62 -27.36 9.83
CA HIS A 151 20.00 -28.75 9.62
C HIS A 151 21.43 -29.02 10.13
N TYR A 152 22.37 -28.14 9.80
CA TYR A 152 23.76 -28.26 10.28
C TYR A 152 23.88 -28.11 11.80
N SER A 153 23.10 -27.23 12.43
CA SER A 153 23.11 -27.08 13.88
C SER A 153 22.56 -28.31 14.62
N ASN A 154 21.62 -29.03 14.00
CA ASN A 154 20.96 -30.18 14.63
C ASN A 154 21.74 -31.48 14.46
N GLU A 155 22.40 -31.67 13.33
CA GLU A 155 23.04 -32.94 12.96
C GLU A 155 24.55 -32.98 13.22
N GLY A 156 25.17 -31.86 13.63
CA GLY A 156 26.58 -31.84 14.01
C GLY A 156 27.54 -31.98 12.82
N PHE A 157 27.35 -31.17 11.79
CA PHE A 157 28.18 -31.14 10.58
C PHE A 157 29.55 -30.46 10.78
N ALA A 158 30.42 -30.60 9.78
CA ALA A 158 31.72 -29.94 9.74
C ALA A 158 31.58 -28.40 9.84
N GLU A 159 32.33 -27.80 10.76
CA GLU A 159 32.32 -26.35 11.04
C GLU A 159 32.56 -25.49 9.78
N VAL A 160 33.37 -26.02 8.85
CA VAL A 160 33.70 -25.36 7.58
C VAL A 160 32.46 -25.16 6.70
N ASP A 161 31.58 -26.16 6.60
CA ASP A 161 30.37 -26.08 5.78
C ASP A 161 29.35 -25.11 6.41
N TYR A 162 29.22 -25.14 7.74
CA TYR A 162 28.40 -24.20 8.48
C TYR A 162 28.83 -22.74 8.23
N LEU A 163 30.13 -22.46 8.35
CA LEU A 163 30.67 -21.11 8.11
C LEU A 163 30.47 -20.67 6.66
N LYS A 164 30.60 -21.58 5.70
CA LYS A 164 30.36 -21.29 4.27
C LYS A 164 28.91 -20.85 4.02
N VAL A 165 27.93 -21.57 4.57
CA VAL A 165 26.51 -21.20 4.43
C VAL A 165 26.22 -19.91 5.18
N LYS A 166 26.79 -19.71 6.37
CA LYS A 166 26.64 -18.46 7.14
C LYS A 166 27.15 -17.24 6.37
N ASN A 167 28.32 -17.36 5.72
CA ASN A 167 28.88 -16.30 4.88
C ASN A 167 28.01 -16.02 3.66
N LYS A 168 27.48 -17.06 3.00
CA LYS A 168 26.56 -16.92 1.87
C LYS A 168 25.27 -16.20 2.30
N LEU A 169 24.72 -16.53 3.46
CA LEU A 169 23.56 -15.84 4.04
C LEU A 169 23.86 -14.37 4.31
N SER A 170 25.03 -14.05 4.87
CA SER A 170 25.47 -12.67 5.12
C SER A 170 25.56 -11.83 3.84
N LEU A 171 26.10 -12.40 2.76
CA LEU A 171 26.15 -11.74 1.46
C LEU A 171 24.76 -11.46 0.91
N GLN A 172 23.87 -12.46 0.95
CA GLN A 172 22.48 -12.29 0.48
C GLN A 172 21.70 -11.25 1.29
N ILE A 173 21.91 -11.19 2.60
CA ILE A 173 21.31 -10.16 3.45
C ILE A 173 21.82 -8.77 3.06
N THR A 174 23.10 -8.66 2.70
CA THR A 174 23.69 -7.40 2.22
C THR A 174 23.09 -6.99 0.88
N ASP A 175 23.03 -7.90 -0.09
CA ASP A 175 22.42 -7.66 -1.41
C ASP A 175 20.95 -7.25 -1.26
N PHE A 176 20.22 -7.92 -0.37
CA PHE A 176 18.83 -7.59 -0.06
C PHE A 176 18.68 -6.15 0.45
N ARG A 177 19.55 -5.73 1.38
CA ARG A 177 19.54 -4.37 1.93
C ARG A 177 19.82 -3.32 0.86
N VAL A 178 20.76 -3.57 -0.04
CA VAL A 178 21.08 -2.67 -1.16
C VAL A 178 19.85 -2.44 -2.04
N ILE A 179 19.22 -3.51 -2.49
CA ILE A 179 18.01 -3.43 -3.36
C ILE A 179 16.83 -2.79 -2.60
N LEU A 180 16.70 -3.08 -1.30
CA LEU A 180 15.66 -2.48 -0.47
C LEU A 180 15.84 -0.96 -0.31
N GLU A 181 17.07 -0.48 -0.17
CA GLU A 181 17.34 0.97 -0.13
C GLU A 181 17.10 1.64 -1.49
N GLU A 182 17.47 0.99 -2.60
CA GLU A 182 17.12 1.48 -3.94
C GLU A 182 15.60 1.59 -4.13
N LEU A 183 14.85 0.56 -3.72
CA LEU A 183 13.40 0.59 -3.75
C LEU A 183 12.84 1.70 -2.83
N ARG A 184 13.47 1.94 -1.69
CA ARG A 184 13.08 3.03 -0.77
C ARG A 184 13.31 4.39 -1.40
N GLN A 185 14.43 4.61 -2.09
CA GLN A 185 14.72 5.85 -2.81
C GLN A 185 13.68 6.09 -3.91
N ASN A 186 13.41 5.07 -4.76
CA ASN A 186 12.38 5.15 -5.79
C ASN A 186 10.98 5.47 -5.21
N ILE A 187 10.65 4.90 -4.04
CA ILE A 187 9.39 5.22 -3.35
C ILE A 187 9.38 6.64 -2.81
N TRP A 188 10.51 7.11 -2.29
CA TRP A 188 10.65 8.43 -1.71
C TRP A 188 10.55 9.55 -2.76
N GLU A 189 11.34 9.47 -3.83
CA GLU A 189 11.41 10.47 -4.93
C GLU A 189 10.02 10.67 -5.56
N GLU A 190 9.33 9.57 -5.87
CA GLU A 190 7.96 9.61 -6.39
C GLU A 190 6.93 10.14 -5.38
N SER A 191 7.21 10.00 -4.08
CA SER A 191 6.30 10.46 -3.04
C SER A 191 6.52 11.92 -2.65
N HIS A 192 7.69 12.48 -2.94
CA HIS A 192 8.12 13.84 -2.61
C HIS A 192 8.92 14.44 -3.78
N PRO A 193 8.29 14.70 -4.95
CA PRO A 193 9.00 15.19 -6.14
C PRO A 193 9.55 16.62 -5.99
N ASP A 194 9.11 17.34 -4.96
CA ASP A 194 9.44 18.75 -4.70
C ASP A 194 10.46 18.94 -3.54
N ASP A 195 10.93 17.84 -2.92
CA ASP A 195 12.00 17.83 -1.90
C ASP A 195 13.36 17.50 -2.55
#